data_AF-A0A6L3W575-F1
#
_entry.id   AF-A0A6L3W575-F1
#
_cell.length_a   1.000
_cell.length_b   1.000
_cell.length_c   1.000
_cell.angle_alpha   90.00
_cell.angle_beta   90.00
_cell.angle_gamma   90.00
#
_symmetry.space_group_name_H-M   'P 1'
#
loop_
_entity.id
_entity.type
_entity.pdbx_description
1 polymer ?
#
loop_
_entity_poly.entity_id
_entity_poly.type
_entity_poly.pdbx_seq_one_letter_code
_entity_poly.pdbx_strand_id
1 'polypeptide(L)'
;MLTAAATALHLAKTGAITPRGTLGPLLTAQPHQPVYNGEPPATTDDPWVQFRRDAEAVFEAARTDSATARRLLTLFTHRCRTLPDFDRERRFLIDWCIPKELLPDTRELGCADVL
;
A
#
# COMPACT_ATOMS: atom_id res chain seq x y z
N MET A 1 16.59 -52.40 23.66
CA MET A 1 16.11 -51.03 23.99
C MET A 1 15.91 -50.15 22.76
N LEU A 2 16.75 -50.23 21.72
CA LEU A 2 16.58 -49.44 20.49
C LEU A 2 15.23 -49.64 19.78
N THR A 3 14.69 -50.86 19.78
CA THR A 3 13.40 -51.16 19.16
C THR A 3 12.26 -50.35 19.76
N ALA A 4 12.21 -50.22 21.09
CA ALA A 4 11.18 -49.45 21.77
C ALA A 4 11.27 -47.95 21.46
N ALA A 5 12.49 -47.41 21.39
CA ALA A 5 12.72 -46.01 21.01
C ALA A 5 12.29 -45.75 19.55
N ALA A 6 12.65 -46.64 18.62
CA ALA A 6 12.24 -46.54 17.22
C ALA A 6 10.70 -46.61 17.06
N THR A 7 10.04 -47.50 17.80
CA THR A 7 8.57 -47.60 17.81
C THR A 7 7.93 -46.32 18.35
N ALA A 8 8.45 -45.74 19.44
CA ALA A 8 7.94 -44.50 20.00
C ALA A 8 8.05 -43.32 19.01
N LEU A 9 9.18 -43.20 18.30
CA LEU A 9 9.37 -42.18 17.27
C LEU A 9 8.40 -42.35 16.10
N HIS A 10 8.18 -43.59 15.66
CA HIS A 10 7.22 -43.88 14.59
C HIS A 10 5.79 -43.51 14.99
N LEU A 11 5.37 -43.86 16.21
CA LEU A 11 4.04 -43.53 16.73
C LEU A 11 3.85 -42.02 16.96
N ALA A 12 4.90 -41.30 17.35
CA ALA A 12 4.86 -39.84 17.45
C ALA A 12 4.69 -39.19 16.06
N LYS A 13 5.45 -39.67 15.07
CA LYS A 13 5.37 -39.19 13.68
C LYS A 13 3.99 -39.40 13.05
N THR A 14 3.34 -40.53 13.35
CA THR A 14 1.99 -40.84 12.85
C THR A 14 0.87 -40.21 13.67
N GLY A 15 1.20 -39.51 14.77
CA GLY A 15 0.22 -38.91 15.68
C GLY A 15 -0.53 -39.92 16.55
N ALA A 16 -0.13 -41.19 16.55
CA ALA A 16 -0.73 -42.25 17.36
C ALA A 16 -0.45 -42.09 18.86
N ILE A 17 0.60 -41.35 19.22
CA ILE A 17 0.86 -40.90 20.60
C ILE A 17 1.16 -39.40 20.62
N THR A 18 0.80 -38.74 21.72
CA THR A 18 1.22 -37.36 22.00
C THR A 18 2.53 -37.38 22.77
N PRO A 19 3.65 -36.88 22.21
CA PRO A 19 4.92 -36.80 22.92
C PRO A 19 4.81 -35.87 24.14
N ARG A 20 5.38 -36.28 25.27
CA ARG A 20 5.40 -35.49 26.52
C ARG A 20 6.79 -35.54 27.15
N GLY A 21 7.01 -34.68 28.14
CA GLY A 21 8.30 -34.56 28.83
C GLY A 21 9.30 -33.68 28.08
N THR A 22 10.55 -33.70 28.51
CA THR A 22 11.61 -32.77 28.05
C THR A 22 11.88 -32.85 26.55
N LEU A 23 11.72 -34.02 25.94
CA LEU A 23 11.91 -34.23 24.49
C LEU A 23 10.60 -34.18 23.69
N GLY A 24 9.45 -34.07 24.36
CA GLY A 24 8.13 -34.00 23.71
C GLY A 24 8.02 -32.90 22.64
N PRO A 25 8.54 -31.67 22.90
CA PRO A 25 8.54 -30.60 21.91
C PRO A 25 9.32 -30.94 20.63
N LEU A 26 10.38 -31.75 20.70
CA LEU A 26 11.18 -32.14 19.53
C LEU A 26 10.50 -33.18 18.64
N LEU A 27 9.51 -33.88 19.18
CA LEU A 27 8.75 -34.92 18.49
C LEU A 27 7.37 -34.43 18.02
N THR A 28 6.99 -33.22 18.42
CA THR A 28 5.73 -32.59 18.02
C THR A 28 5.95 -31.91 16.69
N ALA A 29 5.12 -32.21 15.68
CA ALA A 29 5.19 -31.53 14.41
C ALA A 29 4.98 -30.02 14.63
N GLN A 30 5.95 -29.21 14.23
CA GLN A 30 5.80 -27.76 14.31
C GLN A 30 4.67 -27.33 13.36
N PRO A 31 3.73 -26.49 13.81
CA PRO A 31 2.73 -25.92 12.91
C PRO A 31 3.42 -25.26 11.72
N HIS A 32 2.82 -25.38 10.54
CA HIS A 32 3.33 -24.70 9.36
C HIS A 32 3.43 -23.19 9.64
N GLN A 33 4.64 -22.67 9.62
CA GLN A 33 4.90 -21.24 9.65
C GLN A 33 5.13 -20.79 8.22
N PRO A 34 4.25 -19.97 7.63
CA PRO A 34 4.48 -19.42 6.31
C PRO A 34 5.76 -18.57 6.35
N VAL A 35 6.73 -18.92 5.51
CA VAL A 35 7.98 -18.17 5.32
C VAL A 35 7.79 -17.28 4.09
N TYR A 36 7.99 -15.97 4.27
CA TYR A 36 7.79 -14.98 3.21
C TYR A 36 9.13 -14.56 2.59
N ASN A 37 9.16 -14.43 1.26
CA ASN A 37 10.33 -13.96 0.50
C ASN A 37 10.41 -12.43 0.53
N GLY A 38 10.59 -11.86 1.73
CA GLY A 38 10.89 -10.44 1.93
C GLY A 38 9.69 -9.53 2.17
N GLU A 39 8.47 -9.91 1.78
CA GLU A 39 7.28 -9.08 2.06
C GLU A 39 6.13 -9.94 2.60
N PRO A 40 5.58 -9.60 3.80
CA PRO A 40 4.42 -10.29 4.33
C PRO A 40 3.17 -9.98 3.46
N PRO A 41 2.15 -10.86 3.45
CA PRO A 41 0.92 -10.60 2.74
C PRO A 41 0.29 -9.30 3.27
N ALA A 42 -0.14 -8.44 2.35
CA ALA A 42 -0.85 -7.22 2.70
C ALA A 42 -2.04 -7.58 3.59
N THR A 43 -2.05 -7.07 4.81
CA THR A 43 -3.22 -7.16 5.67
C THR A 43 -4.32 -6.31 5.05
N THR A 44 -5.58 -6.75 5.16
CA THR A 44 -6.75 -5.98 4.68
C THR A 44 -6.77 -4.54 5.21
N ASP A 45 -6.11 -4.28 6.34
CA ASP A 45 -6.00 -2.99 7.01
C ASP A 45 -4.69 -2.23 6.74
N ASP A 46 -3.96 -2.54 5.66
CA ASP A 46 -2.75 -1.78 5.31
C ASP A 46 -3.12 -0.29 5.00
N PRO A 47 -2.67 0.68 5.83
CA PRO A 47 -2.98 2.09 5.64
C PRO A 47 -2.49 2.63 4.30
N TRP A 48 -1.41 2.07 3.75
CA TRP A 48 -0.85 2.51 2.47
C TRP A 48 -1.72 2.05 1.29
N VAL A 49 -2.28 0.84 1.36
CA VAL A 49 -3.24 0.36 0.36
C VAL A 49 -4.50 1.21 0.36
N GLN A 50 -5.00 1.57 1.55
CA GLN A 50 -6.17 2.43 1.69
C GLN A 50 -5.89 3.84 1.14
N PHE A 51 -4.77 4.45 1.53
CA PHE A 51 -4.36 5.76 1.03
C PHE A 51 -4.25 5.79 -0.51
N ARG A 52 -3.64 4.75 -1.12
CA ARG A 52 -3.54 4.67 -2.58
C ARG A 52 -4.91 4.62 -3.26
N ARG A 53 -5.85 3.84 -2.71
CA ARG A 53 -7.23 3.77 -3.23
C ARG A 53 -7.94 5.11 -3.12
N ASP A 54 -7.82 5.76 -1.97
CA ASP A 54 -8.46 7.06 -1.74
C ASP A 54 -7.87 8.12 -2.68
N ALA A 55 -6.55 8.10 -2.88
CA ALA A 55 -5.88 8.98 -3.84
C ALA A 55 -6.39 8.74 -5.27
N GLU A 56 -6.46 7.48 -5.70
CA GLU A 56 -6.97 7.11 -7.03
C GLU A 56 -8.42 7.57 -7.23
N ALA A 57 -9.28 7.40 -6.23
CA ALA A 57 -10.66 7.89 -6.26
C ALA A 57 -10.75 9.42 -6.40
N VAL A 58 -9.85 10.15 -5.73
CA VAL A 58 -9.76 11.61 -5.87
C VAL A 58 -9.33 12.03 -7.29
N PHE A 59 -8.36 11.34 -7.89
CA PHE A 59 -7.95 11.59 -9.27
C PHE A 59 -9.07 11.29 -10.27
N GLU A 60 -9.81 10.20 -10.08
CA GLU A 60 -10.98 9.88 -10.91
C GLU A 60 -12.06 10.95 -10.80
N ALA A 61 -12.41 11.37 -9.56
CA ALA A 61 -13.40 12.41 -9.33
C ALA A 61 -13.00 13.75 -9.99
N ALA A 62 -11.72 14.10 -9.93
CA ALA A 62 -11.18 15.33 -10.52
C ALA A 62 -11.36 15.42 -12.04
N ARG A 63 -11.52 14.30 -12.76
CA ARG A 63 -11.74 14.31 -14.21
C ARG A 63 -13.09 14.90 -14.61
N THR A 64 -14.07 14.88 -13.70
CA THR A 64 -15.42 15.38 -13.95
C THR A 64 -15.86 16.50 -13.02
N ASP A 65 -15.26 16.60 -11.83
CA ASP A 65 -15.59 17.62 -10.84
C ASP A 65 -14.55 18.75 -10.82
N SER A 66 -14.97 19.93 -11.26
CA SER A 66 -14.18 21.16 -11.24
C SER A 66 -13.69 21.55 -9.84
N ALA A 67 -14.45 21.27 -8.78
CA ALA A 67 -14.05 21.63 -7.41
C ALA A 67 -12.91 20.75 -6.93
N THR A 68 -12.99 19.45 -7.18
CA THR A 68 -11.94 18.48 -6.87
C THR A 68 -10.68 18.72 -7.70
N ALA A 69 -10.80 19.00 -9.01
CA ALA A 69 -9.68 19.37 -9.87
C ALA A 69 -8.92 20.60 -9.35
N ARG A 70 -9.64 21.65 -8.94
CA ARG A 70 -9.04 22.87 -8.37
C ARG A 70 -8.34 22.61 -7.03
N ARG A 71 -8.89 21.74 -6.18
CA ARG A 71 -8.26 21.34 -4.92
C ARG A 71 -6.97 20.56 -5.16
N LEU A 72 -6.96 19.63 -6.12
CA LEU A 72 -5.74 18.94 -6.53
C LEU A 72 -4.70 19.92 -7.06
N LEU A 73 -5.09 20.84 -7.95
CA LEU A 73 -4.17 21.87 -8.46
C LEU A 73 -3.55 22.66 -7.30
N THR A 74 -4.36 23.14 -6.37
CA THR A 74 -3.89 23.90 -5.19
C THR A 74 -2.92 23.06 -4.34
N LEU A 75 -3.19 21.78 -4.16
CA LEU A 75 -2.33 20.87 -3.41
C LEU A 75 -0.96 20.69 -4.08
N PHE A 76 -0.94 20.44 -5.39
CA PHE A 76 0.30 20.26 -6.15
C PHE A 76 1.09 21.58 -6.28
N THR A 77 0.41 22.72 -6.34
CA THR A 77 1.05 24.03 -6.52
C THR A 77 1.33 24.76 -5.20
N HIS A 78 0.99 24.21 -4.03
CA HIS A 78 1.08 24.92 -2.74
C HIS A 78 2.49 25.43 -2.38
N ARG A 79 3.54 24.80 -2.95
CA ARG A 79 4.95 25.18 -2.76
C ARG A 79 5.60 25.74 -4.01
N CYS A 80 4.87 25.88 -5.12
CA CYS A 80 5.39 26.53 -6.31
C CYS A 80 5.68 28.00 -5.99
N ARG A 81 6.90 28.45 -6.30
CA ARG A 81 7.33 29.84 -6.09
C ARG A 81 7.51 30.59 -7.40
N THR A 82 7.40 29.91 -8.53
CA THR A 82 7.62 30.48 -9.85
C THR A 82 6.52 30.03 -10.82
N LEU A 83 6.26 30.84 -11.85
CA LEU A 83 5.32 30.48 -12.92
C LEU A 83 5.71 29.17 -13.64
N PRO A 84 6.99 28.92 -13.98
CA PRO A 84 7.39 27.65 -14.59
C PRO A 84 7.10 26.42 -13.72
N ASP A 85 7.27 26.52 -12.41
CA ASP A 85 6.96 25.41 -11.50
C ASP A 85 5.44 25.13 -11.47
N PHE A 86 4.63 26.19 -11.40
CA PHE A 86 3.18 26.05 -11.46
C PHE A 86 2.72 25.40 -12.78
N ASP A 87 3.24 25.87 -13.91
CA ASP A 87 2.89 25.34 -15.23
C ASP A 87 3.31 23.87 -15.40
N ARG A 88 4.44 23.49 -14.79
CA ARG A 88 4.89 22.09 -14.75
C ARG A 88 3.91 21.22 -13.97
N GLU A 89 3.49 21.63 -12.78
CA GLU A 89 2.53 20.87 -11.97
C GLU A 89 1.14 20.83 -12.63
N ARG A 90 0.68 21.94 -13.24
CA ARG A 90 -0.55 21.96 -14.02
C ARG A 90 -0.49 20.99 -15.20
N ARG A 91 0.65 20.93 -15.91
CA ARG A 91 0.85 19.99 -17.03
C ARG A 91 0.88 18.55 -16.55
N PHE A 92 1.51 18.27 -15.41
CA PHE A 92 1.49 16.95 -14.79
C PHE A 92 0.05 16.46 -14.54
N LEU A 93 -0.84 17.31 -14.03
CA LEU A 93 -2.25 16.94 -13.82
C LEU A 93 -3.01 16.70 -15.13
N ILE A 94 -2.68 17.43 -16.20
CA ILE A 94 -3.24 17.21 -17.55
C ILE A 94 -2.77 15.86 -18.11
N ASP A 95 -1.49 15.52 -17.93
CA ASP A 95 -0.94 14.23 -18.35
C ASP A 95 -1.59 13.05 -17.60
N TRP A 96 -2.13 13.32 -16.41
CA TRP A 96 -2.96 12.40 -15.61
C TRP A 96 -4.45 12.40 -15.99
N CYS A 97 -4.77 12.87 -17.20
CA CYS A 97 -6.10 12.91 -17.79
C CYS A 97 -7.11 13.84 -17.09
N ILE A 98 -6.66 14.80 -16.28
CA ILE A 98 -7.57 15.84 -15.77
C ILE A 98 -7.75 16.90 -16.88
N PRO A 99 -8.98 17.19 -17.32
CA PRO A 99 -9.21 18.16 -18.39
C PRO A 99 -8.66 19.54 -18.05
N LYS A 100 -7.98 20.16 -19.01
CA LYS A 100 -7.35 21.48 -18.83
C LYS A 100 -8.37 22.58 -18.52
N GLU A 101 -9.64 22.39 -18.91
CA GLU A 101 -10.75 23.31 -18.67
C GLU A 101 -11.17 23.33 -17.19
N LEU A 102 -10.87 22.27 -16.44
CA LEU A 102 -11.14 22.18 -15.00
C LEU A 102 -9.96 22.72 -14.16
N LEU A 103 -8.81 22.95 -14.79
CA LEU A 103 -7.57 23.39 -14.17
C LEU A 103 -7.29 24.85 -14.54
N PRO A 104 -7.59 25.81 -13.65
CA PRO A 104 -7.36 27.22 -13.96
C PRO A 104 -5.89 27.52 -14.19
N ASP A 105 -5.61 28.51 -15.03
CA ASP A 105 -4.26 29.03 -15.21
C ASP A 105 -3.91 30.11 -14.17
N THR A 106 -2.66 30.56 -14.14
CA THR A 106 -2.19 31.59 -13.19
C THR A 106 -2.86 32.95 -13.39
N ARG A 107 -3.43 33.22 -14.58
CA ARG A 107 -4.15 34.46 -14.90
C ARG A 107 -5.57 34.41 -14.35
N GLU A 108 -6.24 33.27 -14.48
CA GLU A 108 -7.55 32.98 -13.90
C GLU A 108 -7.53 32.97 -12.37
N LEU A 109 -6.37 32.64 -11.78
CA LEU A 109 -6.13 32.71 -10.33
C LEU A 109 -5.71 34.11 -9.84
N GLY A 110 -5.50 35.08 -10.74
CA GLY A 110 -5.04 36.42 -10.37
C GLY A 110 -3.60 36.49 -9.85
N CYS A 111 -2.79 35.45 -10.09
CA CYS A 111 -1.39 35.36 -9.64
C CYS A 111 -0.38 35.81 -10.69
N ALA A 112 -0.82 36.40 -11.81
CA ALA A 112 0.04 36.78 -12.93
C ALA A 112 1.17 37.77 -12.56
N ASP A 113 1.03 38.49 -11.44
CA ASP A 113 1.98 39.52 -10.99
C ASP A 113 2.69 39.19 -9.64
N VAL A 114 2.45 38.02 -9.02
CA VAL A 114 2.80 37.78 -7.59
C VAL A 114 3.65 36.51 -7.33
N LEU A 115 4.21 35.88 -8.36
CA LEU A 115 5.22 34.81 -8.20
C LEU A 115 6.50 35.19 -8.95
#